data_AF-A0AAD7EIR8-F1
#
_entry.id   AF-A0AAD7EIR8-F1
#
_cell.length_a   1.000
_cell.length_b   1.000
_cell.length_c   1.000
_cell.angle_alpha   90.00
_cell.angle_beta   90.00
_cell.angle_gamma   90.00
#
_symmetry.space_group_name_H-M   'P 1'
#
loop_
_entity.id
_entity.type
_entity.pdbx_description
1 polymer ?
#
loop_
_entity_poly.entity_id
_entity_poly.type
_entity_poly.pdbx_seq_one_letter_code
_entity_poly.pdbx_strand_id
1 'polypeptide(L)'
;MYAFSSPDILKGALDVAIARDGASWLLVTPKGNAFLETRQLAHLNHSTPATADTSSSSSSVASRFCRFWFDSDWDRRPTPWSDLLAALLTIEPKAPIKRTGQTRRMVAELGGEREAVEVEVLLDESELCKVCYYCGEFESTRLGPEDAYRKIGGEGYTSTYSCYSCMGLSFVARSALRSKRKNEPPSVMNRVLQMFSRN
;
A
#
# COMPACT_ATOMS: atom_id res chain seq x y z
N MET A 1 -12.23 -9.13 -16.85
CA MET A 1 -10.79 -9.35 -16.59
C MET A 1 -10.36 -8.28 -15.60
N TYR A 2 -9.66 -8.62 -14.51
CA TYR A 2 -9.31 -7.66 -13.46
C TYR A 2 -7.82 -7.43 -13.56
N ALA A 3 -7.41 -6.21 -13.87
CA ALA A 3 -6.00 -5.84 -13.99
C ALA A 3 -5.69 -4.68 -13.04
N PHE A 4 -4.43 -4.39 -12.79
CA PHE A 4 -4.04 -3.06 -12.34
C PHE A 4 -3.67 -2.18 -13.53
N SER A 5 -3.77 -0.85 -13.38
CA SER A 5 -3.21 0.12 -14.33
C SER A 5 -1.72 0.34 -14.11
N SER A 6 -1.18 -0.14 -12.98
CA SER A 6 0.24 -0.26 -12.67
C SER A 6 0.82 -1.54 -13.28
N PRO A 7 2.14 -1.60 -13.55
CA PRO A 7 2.78 -2.80 -14.08
C PRO A 7 2.45 -4.02 -13.23
N ASP A 8 2.06 -5.10 -13.92
CA ASP A 8 1.82 -6.41 -13.33
C ASP A 8 3.17 -7.02 -12.96
N ILE A 9 3.42 -7.07 -11.65
CA ILE A 9 4.68 -7.44 -11.04
C ILE A 9 4.89 -8.97 -11.08
N LEU A 10 3.86 -9.80 -11.31
CA LEU A 10 3.99 -11.28 -11.30
C LEU A 10 3.13 -11.94 -12.38
N LYS A 11 3.47 -11.68 -13.65
CA LYS A 11 2.83 -12.36 -14.77
C LYS A 11 3.03 -13.88 -14.68
N GLY A 12 2.02 -14.60 -14.18
CA GLY A 12 2.00 -16.07 -14.08
C GLY A 12 1.66 -16.67 -12.71
N ALA A 13 1.63 -15.91 -11.61
CA ALA A 13 1.33 -16.47 -10.28
C ALA A 13 0.41 -15.64 -9.38
N LEU A 14 0.51 -14.30 -9.33
CA LEU A 14 -0.35 -13.44 -8.49
C LEU A 14 -0.28 -11.97 -8.93
N ASP A 15 -1.35 -11.42 -9.50
CA ASP A 15 -1.42 -9.98 -9.80
C ASP A 15 -1.31 -9.17 -8.48
N VAL A 16 -0.20 -8.42 -8.32
CA VAL A 16 0.07 -7.59 -7.14
C VAL A 16 0.52 -6.19 -7.51
N ALA A 17 0.23 -5.22 -6.65
CA ALA A 17 0.70 -3.84 -6.76
C ALA A 17 1.22 -3.36 -5.40
N ILE A 18 2.11 -2.37 -5.44
CA ILE A 18 2.54 -1.64 -4.24
C ILE A 18 1.65 -0.42 -4.08
N ALA A 19 1.10 -0.25 -2.89
CA ALA A 19 0.35 0.94 -2.49
C ALA A 19 1.09 1.67 -1.37
N ARG A 20 0.89 2.98 -1.29
CA ARG A 20 1.33 3.79 -0.17
C ARG A 20 0.13 4.44 0.50
N ASP A 21 0.07 4.28 1.83
CA ASP A 21 -0.96 4.88 2.67
C ASP A 21 -0.31 5.64 3.82
N GLY A 22 -0.15 6.95 3.66
CA GLY A 22 0.62 7.78 4.59
C GLY A 22 2.08 7.34 4.65
N ALA A 23 2.50 6.80 5.80
CA ALA A 23 3.84 6.26 6.01
C ALA A 23 3.95 4.75 5.75
N SER A 24 2.81 4.07 5.51
CA SER A 24 2.77 2.63 5.32
C SER A 24 2.95 2.25 3.86
N TRP A 25 3.78 1.23 3.64
CA TRP A 25 3.95 0.55 2.36
C TRP A 25 3.20 -0.77 2.39
N LEU A 26 2.37 -1.02 1.38
CA LEU A 26 1.45 -2.14 1.35
C LEU A 26 1.64 -2.93 0.05
N LEU A 27 1.53 -4.25 0.14
CA LEU A 27 1.36 -5.13 -1.01
C LEU A 27 -0.11 -5.49 -1.15
N VAL A 28 -0.70 -5.24 -2.32
CA VAL A 28 -2.13 -5.40 -2.57
C VAL A 28 -2.40 -6.19 -3.83
N THR A 29 -3.58 -6.78 -3.93
CA THR A 29 -4.04 -7.61 -5.06
C THR A 29 -5.34 -7.02 -5.65
N PRO A 30 -5.65 -7.21 -6.95
CA PRO A 30 -6.74 -6.47 -7.58
C PRO A 30 -8.11 -7.02 -7.18
N LYS A 31 -8.17 -8.24 -6.62
CA LYS A 31 -9.38 -8.84 -6.08
C LYS A 31 -9.19 -9.21 -4.61
N GLY A 32 -10.26 -9.08 -3.82
CA GLY A 32 -10.35 -9.82 -2.58
C GLY A 32 -10.15 -11.30 -2.89
N ASN A 33 -9.10 -11.88 -2.34
CA ASN A 33 -8.86 -13.31 -2.40
C ASN A 33 -9.93 -14.00 -1.51
N ALA A 34 -10.54 -15.09 -1.99
CA ALA A 34 -11.51 -15.88 -1.22
C ALA A 34 -10.99 -16.35 0.16
N PHE A 35 -9.66 -16.43 0.32
CA PHE A 35 -8.96 -16.76 1.56
C PHE A 35 -8.64 -15.56 2.46
N LEU A 36 -8.61 -14.33 1.94
CA LEU A 36 -8.16 -13.16 2.71
C LEU A 36 -9.26 -12.12 2.97
N GLU A 37 -10.45 -12.24 2.34
CA GLU A 37 -11.58 -11.26 2.37
C GLU A 37 -11.18 -9.79 2.08
N THR A 38 -9.91 -9.56 1.78
CA THR A 38 -9.24 -8.27 1.74
C THR A 38 -8.30 -8.25 0.55
N ARG A 39 -8.08 -7.03 0.04
CA ARG A 39 -7.17 -6.78 -1.08
C ARG A 39 -5.73 -6.56 -0.63
N GLN A 40 -5.49 -6.49 0.67
CA GLN A 40 -4.18 -6.28 1.25
C GLN A 40 -3.53 -7.62 1.58
N LEU A 41 -2.40 -7.92 0.94
CA LEU A 41 -1.63 -9.13 1.19
C LEU A 41 -0.68 -8.96 2.37
N ALA A 42 0.01 -7.81 2.41
CA ALA A 42 1.04 -7.56 3.41
C ALA A 42 1.27 -6.06 3.69
N HIS A 43 1.67 -5.73 4.92
CA HIS A 43 2.41 -4.51 5.24
C HIS A 43 3.89 -4.77 4.99
N LEU A 44 4.58 -3.87 4.29
CA LEU A 44 5.99 -4.01 3.94
C LEU A 44 6.94 -3.30 4.91
N ASN A 45 6.43 -2.45 5.79
CA ASN A 45 7.18 -1.76 6.84
C ASN A 45 6.49 -1.84 8.20
N HIS A 46 5.96 -3.02 8.53
CA HIS A 46 5.00 -3.24 9.62
C HIS A 46 5.44 -2.68 10.99
N SER A 47 6.64 -3.01 11.45
CA SER A 47 7.20 -2.56 12.73
C SER A 47 7.95 -1.23 12.65
N THR A 48 7.85 -0.48 11.53
CA THR A 48 8.37 0.89 11.48
C THR A 48 7.27 1.86 11.89
N PRO A 49 7.40 2.59 13.01
CA PRO A 49 6.40 3.57 13.43
C PRO A 49 6.14 4.58 12.31
N ALA A 50 4.89 5.00 12.14
CA ALA A 50 4.53 6.04 11.17
C ALA A 50 5.23 7.39 11.43
N THR A 51 5.71 7.60 12.67
CA THR A 51 6.50 8.76 13.11
C THR A 51 8.01 8.57 13.01
N ALA A 52 8.49 7.36 12.72
CA ALA A 52 9.89 7.11 12.44
C ALA A 52 10.17 7.52 10.99
N ASP A 53 10.21 8.85 10.78
CA ASP A 53 10.62 9.46 9.53
C ASP A 53 11.96 8.85 9.08
N THR A 54 11.86 8.09 7.99
CA THR A 54 12.77 8.09 6.85
C THR A 54 14.26 8.23 7.17
N SER A 55 14.98 7.12 6.95
CA SER A 55 16.35 7.09 6.43
C SER A 55 17.22 8.29 6.76
N SER A 56 18.06 8.13 7.79
CA SER A 56 19.19 9.01 8.01
C SER A 56 19.97 9.19 6.70
N SER A 57 20.23 10.45 6.34
CA SER A 57 21.23 10.85 5.34
C SER A 57 20.87 10.76 3.85
N SER A 58 19.74 11.35 3.43
CA SER A 58 19.60 11.82 2.04
C SER A 58 19.16 13.29 1.98
N SER A 59 19.81 14.04 1.08
CA SER A 59 19.74 15.49 0.91
C SER A 59 18.49 15.99 0.17
N SER A 60 17.58 15.10 -0.26
CA SER A 60 16.30 15.50 -0.87
C SER A 60 15.11 14.89 -0.11
N VAL A 61 14.06 15.71 0.05
CA VAL A 61 12.79 15.33 0.67
C VAL A 61 12.13 14.17 -0.08
N ALA A 62 12.29 14.09 -1.41
CA ALA A 62 11.75 13.01 -2.23
C ALA A 62 12.40 11.63 -1.95
N SER A 63 13.71 11.60 -1.72
CA SER A 63 14.49 10.37 -1.42
C SER A 63 14.12 9.75 -0.08
N ARG A 64 13.71 10.59 0.88
CA ARG A 64 13.19 10.12 2.18
C ARG A 64 11.92 9.31 2.00
N PHE A 65 10.99 9.78 1.17
CA PHE A 65 9.71 9.12 1.03
C PHE A 65 9.75 7.87 0.15
N CYS A 66 10.76 7.63 -0.69
CA CYS A 66 10.86 6.39 -1.46
C CYS A 66 11.59 5.24 -0.74
N ARG A 67 12.19 5.49 0.43
CA ARG A 67 12.96 4.50 1.18
C ARG A 67 12.25 4.07 2.45
N PHE A 68 12.39 2.80 2.80
CA PHE A 68 11.88 2.27 4.05
C PHE A 68 12.65 1.04 4.49
N TRP A 69 12.54 0.73 5.77
CA TRP A 69 13.08 -0.49 6.36
C TRP A 69 12.11 -1.63 6.10
N PHE A 70 12.54 -2.59 5.29
CA PHE A 70 11.70 -3.70 4.90
C PHE A 70 11.42 -4.60 6.10
N ASP A 71 10.13 -4.81 6.31
CA ASP A 71 9.58 -5.62 7.35
C ASP A 71 8.17 -6.07 6.96
N SER A 72 8.05 -7.31 6.50
CA SER A 72 6.75 -7.84 6.14
C SER A 72 6.05 -8.64 7.24
N ASP A 73 4.76 -8.37 7.46
CA ASP A 73 3.88 -9.26 8.24
C ASP A 73 3.60 -10.58 7.52
N TRP A 74 3.87 -10.66 6.21
CA TRP A 74 3.83 -11.89 5.43
C TRP A 74 4.84 -12.93 5.91
N ASP A 75 6.08 -12.51 6.11
CA ASP A 75 7.18 -13.38 6.55
C ASP A 75 6.97 -13.90 7.98
N ARG A 76 5.98 -13.36 8.71
CA ARG A 76 5.58 -13.81 10.05
C ARG A 76 4.52 -14.91 10.03
N ARG A 77 3.86 -15.15 8.89
CA ARG A 77 2.82 -16.17 8.76
C ARG A 77 3.46 -17.49 8.33
N PRO A 78 3.03 -18.64 8.89
CA PRO A 78 3.47 -19.94 8.41
C PRO A 78 2.85 -20.19 7.03
N THR A 79 3.50 -19.70 5.98
CA THR A 79 3.06 -19.87 4.59
C THR A 79 4.10 -20.71 3.83
N PRO A 80 3.67 -21.48 2.83
CA PRO A 80 4.59 -22.23 1.95
C PRO A 80 5.42 -21.32 1.04
N TRP A 81 5.18 -20.01 1.07
CA TRP A 81 5.85 -18.99 0.26
C TRP A 81 6.79 -18.20 1.16
N SER A 82 8.00 -18.73 1.33
CA SER A 82 9.04 -18.08 2.12
C SER A 82 9.75 -16.98 1.32
N ASP A 83 10.00 -15.86 1.99
CA ASP A 83 10.82 -14.71 1.54
C ASP A 83 10.16 -13.78 0.51
N LEU A 84 9.27 -12.92 1.02
CA LEU A 84 8.63 -11.88 0.20
C LEU A 84 9.65 -10.87 -0.36
N LEU A 85 10.72 -10.58 0.39
CA LEU A 85 11.75 -9.63 -0.06
C LEU A 85 12.48 -10.16 -1.29
N ALA A 86 12.89 -11.43 -1.28
CA ALA A 86 13.53 -12.06 -2.44
C ALA A 86 12.63 -12.04 -3.67
N ALA A 87 11.33 -12.32 -3.50
CA ALA A 87 10.36 -12.23 -4.58
C ALA A 87 10.32 -10.80 -5.16
N LEU A 88 10.15 -9.78 -4.31
CA LEU A 88 10.10 -8.36 -4.74
C LEU A 88 11.38 -7.88 -5.45
N LEU A 89 12.54 -8.45 -5.13
CA LEU A 89 13.81 -8.10 -5.77
C LEU A 89 14.03 -8.78 -7.14
N THR A 90 13.31 -9.86 -7.42
CA THR A 90 13.51 -10.71 -8.61
C THR A 90 12.36 -10.63 -9.61
N ILE A 91 11.41 -9.74 -9.36
CA ILE A 91 10.27 -9.52 -10.23
C ILE A 91 10.69 -8.95 -11.59
N GLU A 92 10.17 -9.56 -12.64
CA GLU A 92 10.31 -9.16 -14.05
C GLU A 92 9.03 -8.47 -14.55
N PRO A 93 9.12 -7.49 -15.47
CA PRO A 93 10.31 -7.03 -16.20
C PRO A 93 11.14 -5.96 -15.46
N LYS A 94 10.65 -5.45 -14.32
CA LYS A 94 11.31 -4.43 -13.52
C LYS A 94 11.00 -4.68 -12.05
N ALA A 95 12.04 -4.90 -11.24
CA ALA A 95 11.88 -5.03 -9.81
C ALA A 95 11.30 -3.72 -9.23
N PRO A 96 10.24 -3.77 -8.42
CA PRO A 96 9.62 -2.58 -7.84
C PRO A 96 10.45 -1.93 -6.72
N ILE A 97 11.42 -2.66 -6.17
CA ILE A 97 12.32 -2.20 -5.12
C ILE A 97 13.76 -2.65 -5.37
N LYS A 98 14.72 -1.98 -4.74
CA LYS A 98 16.12 -2.45 -4.64
C LYS A 98 16.66 -2.26 -3.23
N ARG A 99 17.68 -3.03 -2.86
CA ARG A 99 18.42 -2.84 -1.60
C ARG A 99 19.31 -1.59 -1.68
N THR A 100 19.39 -0.81 -0.61
CA THR A 100 20.35 0.31 -0.51
C THR A 100 21.71 -0.12 0.05
N GLY A 101 21.78 -1.32 0.63
CA GLY A 101 22.97 -1.84 1.33
C GLY A 101 23.01 -1.48 2.82
N GLN A 102 22.08 -0.65 3.31
CA GLN A 102 21.96 -0.35 4.73
C GLN A 102 21.18 -1.45 5.46
N THR A 103 21.64 -1.78 6.67
CA THR A 103 20.91 -2.66 7.60
C THR A 103 20.78 -1.97 8.95
N ARG A 104 19.75 -2.33 9.72
CA ARG A 104 19.60 -1.89 11.11
C ARG A 104 18.99 -2.98 11.96
N ARG A 105 19.33 -2.99 13.25
CA ARG A 105 18.60 -3.79 14.24
C ARG A 105 17.29 -3.09 14.58
N MET A 106 16.19 -3.84 14.54
CA MET A 106 14.85 -3.39 14.91
C MET A 106 14.27 -4.33 15.95
N VAL A 107 13.47 -3.79 16.84
CA VAL A 107 12.61 -4.60 17.70
C VAL A 107 11.37 -4.95 16.88
N ALA A 108 11.12 -6.25 16.68
CA ALA A 108 9.89 -6.72 16.07
C ALA A 108 8.70 -6.47 17.02
N GLU A 109 7.52 -6.25 16.46
CA GLU A 109 6.30 -5.98 17.24
C GLU A 109 5.95 -7.09 18.25
N LEU A 110 6.29 -8.35 17.95
CA LEU A 110 6.09 -9.50 18.85
C LEU A 110 7.21 -9.64 19.91
N GLY A 111 8.12 -8.67 20.00
CA GLY A 111 9.35 -8.79 20.78
C GLY A 111 10.45 -9.51 20.00
N GLY A 112 11.70 -9.21 20.36
CA GLY A 112 12.89 -9.77 19.72
C GLY A 112 13.56 -8.78 18.75
N GLU A 113 14.89 -8.77 18.79
CA GLU A 113 15.70 -8.00 17.85
C GLU A 113 15.84 -8.75 16.54
N ARG A 114 15.79 -8.03 15.42
CA ARG A 114 16.09 -8.57 14.10
C ARG A 114 16.80 -7.55 13.24
N GLU A 115 17.48 -8.04 12.21
CA GLU A 115 18.07 -7.18 11.19
C GLU A 115 17.03 -6.87 10.11
N ALA A 116 16.81 -5.58 9.85
CA ALA A 116 15.99 -5.11 8.74
C ALA A 116 16.90 -4.46 7.69
N VAL A 117 16.57 -4.68 6.42
CA VAL A 117 17.28 -4.11 5.27
C VAL A 117 16.53 -2.88 4.81
N GLU A 118 17.25 -1.80 4.50
CA GLU A 118 16.65 -0.65 3.85
C GLU A 118 16.50 -0.92 2.34
N VAL A 119 15.31 -0.62 1.83
CA VAL A 119 14.97 -0.73 0.42
C VAL A 119 14.53 0.62 -0.13
N GLU A 120 14.81 0.83 -1.41
CA GLU A 120 14.35 1.99 -2.19
C GLU A 120 13.32 1.52 -3.21
N VAL A 121 12.17 2.20 -3.23
CA VAL A 121 11.10 2.00 -4.23
C VAL A 121 11.54 2.62 -5.56
N LEU A 122 11.42 1.83 -6.62
CA LEU A 122 11.78 2.19 -8.00
C LEU A 122 10.57 2.53 -8.86
N LEU A 123 9.38 2.50 -8.27
CA LEU A 123 8.11 2.84 -8.89
C LEU A 123 7.83 4.33 -8.78
N ASP A 124 7.49 4.98 -9.88
CA ASP A 124 7.02 6.35 -9.86
C ASP A 124 5.64 6.48 -9.21
N GLU A 125 5.24 7.70 -8.85
CA GLU A 125 3.91 7.96 -8.27
C GLU A 125 2.76 7.38 -9.10
N SER A 126 2.87 7.45 -10.44
CA SER A 126 1.86 6.91 -11.35
C SER A 126 1.82 5.39 -11.42
N GLU A 127 2.91 4.72 -11.00
CA GLU A 127 3.03 3.26 -10.98
C GLU A 127 2.54 2.65 -9.65
N LEU A 128 2.24 3.47 -8.64
CA LEU A 128 1.69 3.02 -7.36
C LEU A 128 0.18 2.85 -7.44
N CYS A 129 -0.32 1.80 -6.78
CA CYS A 129 -1.75 1.63 -6.56
C CYS A 129 -2.26 2.71 -5.60
N LYS A 130 -3.26 3.46 -6.06
CA LYS A 130 -3.80 4.61 -5.31
C LYS A 130 -4.72 4.12 -4.20
N VAL A 131 -4.67 4.79 -3.05
CA VAL A 131 -5.54 4.51 -1.90
C VAL A 131 -6.46 5.71 -1.69
N CYS A 132 -7.76 5.46 -1.54
CA CYS A 132 -8.71 6.53 -1.33
C CYS A 132 -8.51 7.12 0.06
N TYR A 133 -8.21 8.41 0.14
CA TYR A 133 -7.98 9.13 1.37
C TYR A 133 -9.13 9.01 2.37
N TYR A 134 -10.37 8.98 1.87
CA TYR A 134 -11.57 8.92 2.69
C TYR A 134 -11.96 7.49 3.07
N CYS A 135 -12.15 6.62 2.07
CA CYS A 135 -12.69 5.28 2.30
C CYS A 135 -11.65 4.15 2.33
N GLY A 136 -10.35 4.44 2.13
CA GLY A 136 -9.30 3.42 2.18
C GLY A 136 -9.29 2.41 1.02
N GLU A 137 -10.27 2.48 0.11
CA GLU A 137 -10.34 1.58 -1.03
C GLU A 137 -9.13 1.75 -1.95
N PHE A 138 -8.58 0.61 -2.39
CA PHE A 138 -7.50 0.55 -3.37
C PHE A 138 -8.04 0.77 -4.78
N GLU A 139 -7.25 1.41 -5.64
CA GLU A 139 -7.58 1.59 -7.05
C GLU A 139 -7.94 0.25 -7.70
N SER A 140 -9.02 0.25 -8.48
CA SER A 140 -9.45 -0.91 -9.26
C SER A 140 -9.70 -0.47 -10.70
N THR A 141 -9.12 -1.17 -11.67
CA THR A 141 -9.36 -0.89 -13.10
C THR A 141 -10.73 -1.38 -13.59
N ARG A 142 -11.50 -2.07 -12.73
CA ARG A 142 -12.74 -2.74 -13.13
C ARG A 142 -13.80 -1.78 -13.65
N LEU A 143 -13.71 -0.51 -13.27
CA LEU A 143 -14.80 0.44 -13.41
C LEU A 143 -14.59 1.48 -14.53
N GLY A 144 -13.55 1.34 -15.35
CA GLY A 144 -13.32 2.24 -16.49
C GLY A 144 -12.68 3.59 -16.11
N PRO A 145 -12.41 4.46 -17.09
CA PRO A 145 -11.76 5.75 -16.89
C PRO A 145 -12.60 6.74 -16.07
N GLU A 146 -13.92 6.57 -16.02
CA GLU A 146 -14.82 7.38 -15.18
C GLU A 146 -14.63 7.15 -13.67
N ASP A 147 -14.11 5.98 -13.28
CA ASP A 147 -13.81 5.64 -11.88
C ASP A 147 -12.35 5.90 -11.49
N ALA A 148 -11.64 6.70 -12.29
CA ALA A 148 -10.27 7.09 -12.02
C ALA A 148 -10.16 7.84 -10.68
N TYR A 149 -9.17 7.43 -9.89
CA TYR A 149 -8.82 8.11 -8.65
C TYR A 149 -8.26 9.49 -8.95
N ARG A 150 -8.87 10.52 -8.36
CA ARG A 150 -8.43 11.92 -8.55
C ARG A 150 -7.48 12.34 -7.45
N LYS A 151 -6.34 12.93 -7.81
CA LYS A 151 -5.42 13.54 -6.86
C LYS A 151 -6.10 14.74 -6.18
N ILE A 152 -6.06 14.77 -4.85
CA ILE A 152 -6.69 15.82 -4.02
C ILE A 152 -5.68 16.65 -3.21
N GLY A 153 -4.40 16.25 -3.19
CA GLY A 153 -3.33 17.01 -2.55
C GLY A 153 -2.02 16.22 -2.48
N GLY A 154 -0.95 16.88 -2.01
CA GLY A 154 0.40 16.31 -1.88
C GLY A 154 1.14 16.18 -3.22
N GLU A 155 2.42 15.78 -3.14
CA GLU A 155 3.30 15.59 -4.29
C GLU A 155 4.15 14.31 -4.15
N GLY A 156 4.43 13.64 -5.27
CA GLY A 156 5.19 12.39 -5.30
C GLY A 156 4.56 11.32 -4.41
N TYR A 157 5.40 10.67 -3.60
CA TYR A 157 4.99 9.64 -2.64
C TYR A 157 4.12 10.15 -1.47
N THR A 158 3.89 11.45 -1.34
CA THR A 158 2.99 12.02 -0.33
C THR A 158 1.60 12.35 -0.88
N SER A 159 1.38 12.06 -2.16
CA SER A 159 0.13 12.38 -2.85
C SER A 159 -1.04 11.61 -2.28
N THR A 160 -2.18 12.29 -2.20
CA THR A 160 -3.44 11.76 -1.70
C THR A 160 -4.48 11.77 -2.81
N TYR A 161 -5.31 10.73 -2.82
CA TYR A 161 -6.27 10.48 -3.90
C TYR A 161 -7.68 10.28 -3.35
N SER A 162 -8.70 10.61 -4.12
CA SER A 162 -10.10 10.29 -3.84
C SER A 162 -10.67 9.41 -4.94
N CYS A 163 -11.36 8.34 -4.56
CA CYS A 163 -12.16 7.57 -5.51
C CYS A 163 -13.39 8.37 -5.97
N TYR A 164 -13.96 7.97 -7.11
CA TYR A 164 -15.15 8.59 -7.70
C TYR A 164 -16.32 8.63 -6.73
N SER A 165 -16.63 7.50 -6.07
CA SER A 165 -17.74 7.43 -5.11
C SER A 165 -17.60 8.44 -3.97
N CYS A 166 -16.39 8.64 -3.44
CA CYS A 166 -16.18 9.63 -2.38
C CYS A 166 -16.25 11.07 -2.90
N MET A 167 -15.91 11.33 -4.16
CA MET A 167 -16.03 12.68 -4.72
C MET A 167 -17.48 13.14 -4.84
N GLY A 168 -18.42 12.22 -5.05
CA GLY A 168 -19.86 12.52 -5.09
C GLY A 168 -20.50 12.81 -3.72
N LEU A 169 -19.77 12.59 -2.61
CA LEU A 169 -20.29 12.77 -1.26
C LEU A 169 -20.10 14.19 -0.71
N SER A 170 -21.02 14.60 0.15
CA SER A 170 -20.88 15.85 0.92
C SER A 170 -19.60 15.84 1.78
N PHE A 171 -19.12 17.04 2.15
CA PHE A 171 -17.95 17.17 3.01
C PHE A 171 -18.12 16.44 4.36
N VAL A 172 -19.32 16.51 4.94
CA VAL A 172 -19.65 15.84 6.21
C VAL A 172 -19.56 14.32 6.07
N ALA A 173 -20.13 13.76 5.00
CA ALA A 173 -20.09 12.32 4.74
C ALA A 173 -18.65 11.81 4.51
N ARG A 174 -17.85 12.54 3.73
CA ARG A 174 -16.42 12.22 3.52
C ARG A 174 -15.62 12.24 4.82
N SER A 175 -15.88 13.24 5.66
CA SER A 175 -15.20 13.37 6.96
C SER A 175 -15.56 12.22 7.89
N ALA A 176 -16.83 11.79 7.91
CA ALA A 176 -17.27 10.62 8.67
C ALA A 176 -16.61 9.32 8.19
N LEU A 177 -16.49 9.10 6.88
CA LEU A 177 -15.78 7.94 6.32
C LEU A 177 -14.31 7.91 6.74
N ARG A 178 -13.64 9.06 6.67
CA ARG A 178 -12.25 9.17 7.11
C ARG A 178 -12.08 8.89 8.60
N SER A 179 -12.99 9.39 9.44
CA SER A 179 -12.96 9.10 10.87
C SER A 179 -13.16 7.63 11.16
N LYS A 180 -14.09 6.96 10.44
CA LYS A 180 -14.26 5.50 10.54
C LYS A 180 -12.99 4.75 10.15
N ARG A 181 -12.38 5.12 9.03
CA ARG A 181 -11.12 4.54 8.55
C ARG A 181 -9.99 4.61 9.57
N LYS A 182 -9.86 5.73 10.30
CA LYS A 182 -8.82 5.85 11.34
C LYS A 182 -9.04 4.88 12.51
N ASN A 183 -10.27 4.42 12.70
CA ASN A 183 -10.68 3.59 13.83
C ASN A 183 -10.85 2.11 13.44
N GLU A 184 -10.77 1.76 12.16
CA GLU A 184 -10.88 0.39 11.65
C GLU A 184 -9.61 -0.01 10.90
N PRO A 185 -9.11 -1.25 11.07
CA PRO A 185 -8.02 -1.75 10.23
C PRO A 185 -8.47 -1.80 8.75
N PRO A 186 -7.54 -1.64 7.78
CA PRO A 186 -7.84 -1.59 6.34
C PRO A 186 -8.65 -2.77 5.79
N SER A 187 -8.74 -3.87 6.55
CA SER A 187 -9.42 -5.11 6.19
C SER A 187 -10.95 -5.08 6.25
N VAL A 188 -11.60 -4.06 6.84
CA VAL A 188 -13.04 -4.14 7.19
C VAL A 188 -13.97 -3.23 6.35
N MET A 189 -13.43 -2.35 5.50
CA MET A 189 -14.22 -1.28 4.86
C MET A 189 -15.10 -1.68 3.66
N ASN A 190 -15.18 -2.97 3.30
CA ASN A 190 -16.06 -3.45 2.23
C ASN A 190 -17.57 -3.34 2.56
N ARG A 191 -17.98 -3.13 3.82
CA ARG A 191 -19.40 -3.10 4.22
C ARG A 191 -20.08 -1.73 4.16
N VAL A 192 -19.33 -0.62 4.13
CA VAL A 192 -19.90 0.72 4.35
C VAL A 192 -20.48 1.35 3.08
N LEU A 193 -19.94 1.03 1.89
CA LEU A 193 -20.44 1.57 0.62
C LEU A 193 -21.84 1.07 0.23
N GLN A 194 -22.28 -0.09 0.77
CA GLN A 194 -23.64 -0.60 0.58
C GLN A 194 -24.69 0.14 1.43
N MET A 195 -24.28 0.80 2.51
CA MET A 195 -25.21 1.54 3.38
C MET A 195 -25.58 2.93 2.85
N PHE A 196 -24.71 3.55 2.03
CA PHE A 196 -24.96 4.88 1.48
C PHE A 196 -25.50 4.90 0.04
N SER A 197 -25.65 3.74 -0.60
CA SER A 197 -26.29 3.60 -1.93
C SER A 197 -27.78 3.23 -1.85
N ARG A 198 -28.37 3.28 -0.66
CA ARG A 198 -29.83 3.16 -0.45
C ARG A 198 -30.34 4.46 0.14
N ASN A 199 -30.58 5.44 -0.74
CA ASN A 199 -31.58 6.50 -0.61
C ASN A 199 -31.78 7.13 -1.98
#